data_AF-A0A3C2AS41-F1
#
_entry.id   AF-A0A3C2AS41-F1
#
_cell.length_a   1.000
_cell.length_b   1.000
_cell.length_c   1.000
_cell.angle_alpha   90.00
_cell.angle_beta   90.00
_cell.angle_gamma   90.00
#
_symmetry.space_group_name_H-M   'P 1'
#
loop_
_entity.id
_entity.type
_entity.pdbx_description
1 polymer ?
#
loop_
_entity_poly.entity_id
_entity_poly.type
_entity_poly.pdbx_seq_one_letter_code
_entity_poly.pdbx_strand_id
1 'polypeptide(L)'
;MYTSSNRRSLSSALAAFFFLFSVTNVSAFEGDASNGKKLFKSNCASCHKLDKKLIGPALTGVTDKYSEEWLLAWIRNNAELRASGDADAIAIFEEYNGSVMSAFPSLSDQDIFDILQYTIEGDKKPIPPTGNLAGGTTVVVEGKNYDSQITIGLGILLLLMVMLLTRMKNTLRLVQGKDPVSILDEAGWFWGRLINNKGFVTVATIVVTIAFLNQLYWFMMGIGV
;
A
#
# COMPACT_ATOMS: atom_id res chain seq x y z
N MET A 1 26.83 -3.88 -70.13
CA MET A 1 25.58 -4.61 -69.83
C MET A 1 25.58 -4.96 -68.35
N TYR A 2 24.72 -4.31 -67.57
CA TYR A 2 24.58 -4.55 -66.13
C TYR A 2 23.30 -5.37 -65.95
N THR A 3 23.41 -6.66 -65.64
CA THR A 3 22.23 -7.53 -65.45
C THR A 3 22.08 -7.90 -63.99
N SER A 4 20.87 -7.60 -63.49
CA SER A 4 20.41 -7.75 -62.13
C SER A 4 20.19 -9.21 -61.75
N SER A 5 20.91 -9.74 -60.76
CA SER A 5 20.56 -11.02 -60.13
C SER A 5 21.02 -11.07 -58.68
N ASN A 6 20.49 -10.20 -57.82
CA ASN A 6 20.69 -10.38 -56.37
C ASN A 6 19.55 -9.84 -55.47
N ARG A 7 18.33 -9.64 -56.01
CA ARG A 7 17.20 -9.11 -55.23
C ARG A 7 16.30 -10.15 -54.56
N ARG A 8 16.46 -11.45 -54.88
CA ARG A 8 15.55 -12.52 -54.41
C ARG A 8 16.01 -13.26 -53.13
N SER A 9 17.30 -13.38 -52.85
CA SER A 9 17.78 -14.01 -51.59
C SER A 9 17.73 -13.05 -50.39
N LEU A 10 17.90 -11.74 -50.63
CA LEU A 10 17.81 -10.71 -49.60
C LEU A 10 16.37 -10.48 -49.11
N SER A 11 15.38 -10.62 -49.99
CA SER A 11 13.96 -10.49 -49.64
C SER A 11 13.42 -11.69 -48.86
N SER A 12 13.96 -12.90 -49.10
CA SER A 12 13.64 -14.09 -48.30
C SER A 12 14.28 -14.07 -46.92
N ALA A 13 15.48 -13.48 -46.78
CA ALA A 13 16.15 -13.34 -45.49
C ALA A 13 15.50 -12.26 -44.60
N LEU A 14 15.01 -11.15 -45.18
CA LEU A 14 14.28 -10.12 -44.44
C LEU A 14 12.90 -10.61 -43.93
N ALA A 15 12.20 -11.42 -44.71
CA ALA A 15 10.91 -11.98 -44.30
C ALA A 15 11.03 -12.97 -43.12
N ALA A 16 12.11 -13.75 -43.08
CA ALA A 16 12.40 -14.66 -41.96
C ALA A 16 12.80 -13.89 -40.68
N PHE A 17 13.48 -12.75 -40.81
CA PHE A 17 13.85 -11.91 -39.66
C PHE A 17 12.63 -11.15 -39.09
N PHE A 18 11.66 -10.79 -39.93
CA PHE A 18 10.42 -10.15 -39.49
C PHE A 18 9.47 -11.12 -38.76
N PHE A 19 9.52 -12.41 -39.10
CA PHE A 19 8.72 -13.46 -38.43
C PHE A 19 9.29 -13.87 -37.05
N LEU A 20 10.60 -13.68 -36.82
CA LEU A 20 11.24 -13.93 -35.52
C LEU A 20 11.08 -12.79 -34.50
N PHE A 21 10.57 -11.63 -34.92
CA PHE A 21 10.33 -10.47 -34.04
C PHE A 21 8.86 -10.31 -33.62
N SER A 22 7.96 -11.17 -34.09
CA SER A 22 6.53 -11.13 -33.73
C SER A 22 6.16 -12.28 -32.81
N VAL A 23 6.52 -12.19 -31.53
CA VAL A 23 5.65 -12.56 -30.38
C VAL A 23 6.47 -12.45 -29.09
N THR A 24 6.57 -11.24 -28.55
CA THR A 24 6.61 -11.07 -27.09
C THR A 24 5.24 -10.53 -26.69
N ASN A 25 4.28 -11.43 -26.51
CA ASN A 25 3.06 -11.09 -25.80
C ASN A 25 3.44 -10.97 -24.32
N VAL A 26 3.81 -9.76 -23.89
CA VAL A 26 3.69 -9.42 -22.48
C VAL A 26 2.20 -9.35 -22.22
N SER A 27 1.67 -10.39 -21.56
CA SER A 27 0.34 -10.35 -20.97
C SER A 27 0.41 -9.36 -19.82
N ALA A 28 0.21 -8.08 -20.14
CA ALA A 28 -0.06 -7.08 -19.12
C ALA A 28 -1.46 -7.39 -18.57
N PHE A 29 -1.57 -7.59 -17.27
CA PHE A 29 -2.88 -7.62 -16.62
C PHE A 29 -3.51 -6.25 -16.88
N GLU A 30 -4.65 -6.21 -17.55
CA GLU A 30 -5.34 -4.96 -17.87
C GLU A 30 -6.05 -4.46 -16.59
N GLY A 31 -5.25 -3.92 -15.66
CA GLY A 31 -5.68 -3.48 -14.34
C GLY A 31 -5.16 -2.11 -13.95
N ASP A 32 -5.82 -1.47 -12.99
CA ASP A 32 -5.37 -0.21 -12.38
C ASP A 32 -4.47 -0.49 -11.17
N ALA A 33 -3.15 -0.33 -11.34
CA ALA A 33 -2.18 -0.51 -10.26
C ALA A 33 -2.44 0.39 -9.03
N SER A 34 -3.06 1.56 -9.21
CA SER A 34 -3.41 2.46 -8.10
C SER A 34 -4.55 1.90 -7.26
N ASN A 35 -5.58 1.32 -7.90
CA ASN A 35 -6.63 0.60 -7.20
C ASN A 35 -6.08 -0.69 -6.57
N GLY A 36 -5.25 -1.41 -7.33
CA GLY A 36 -4.54 -2.61 -6.89
C GLY A 36 -3.75 -2.41 -5.61
N LYS A 37 -3.02 -1.28 -5.50
CA LYS A 37 -2.29 -0.92 -4.29
C LYS A 37 -3.20 -0.80 -3.06
N LYS A 38 -4.39 -0.22 -3.21
CA LYS A 38 -5.36 -0.08 -2.11
C LYS A 38 -5.90 -1.45 -1.69
N LEU A 39 -6.28 -2.28 -2.66
CA LEU A 39 -6.78 -3.62 -2.42
C LEU A 39 -5.71 -4.52 -1.80
N PHE A 40 -4.47 -4.45 -2.29
CA PHE A 40 -3.32 -5.17 -1.75
C PHE A 40 -3.06 -4.79 -0.29
N LYS A 41 -3.10 -3.49 0.04
CA LYS A 41 -2.91 -3.00 1.42
C LYS A 41 -3.96 -3.56 2.38
N SER A 42 -5.20 -3.70 1.93
CA SER A 42 -6.31 -4.17 2.76
C SER A 42 -6.36 -5.69 2.91
N ASN A 43 -5.99 -6.44 1.87
CA ASN A 43 -6.25 -7.89 1.81
C ASN A 43 -4.97 -8.76 1.85
N CYS A 44 -3.82 -8.23 1.46
CA CYS A 44 -2.63 -9.04 1.18
C CYS A 44 -1.38 -8.64 1.99
N ALA A 45 -1.26 -7.34 2.33
CA ALA A 45 -0.05 -6.76 2.90
C ALA A 45 0.32 -7.24 4.32
N SER A 46 -0.61 -7.92 5.00
CA SER A 46 -0.38 -8.59 6.29
C SER A 46 0.51 -9.82 6.17
N CYS A 47 0.45 -10.51 5.02
CA CYS A 47 1.15 -11.78 4.80
C CYS A 47 2.22 -11.69 3.71
N HIS A 48 2.05 -10.79 2.73
CA HIS A 48 2.95 -10.63 1.59
C HIS A 48 3.63 -9.27 1.55
N LYS A 49 4.85 -9.27 1.01
CA LYS A 49 5.55 -8.07 0.53
C LYS A 49 5.90 -8.27 -0.94
N LEU A 50 6.16 -7.18 -1.65
CA LEU A 50 6.56 -7.27 -3.06
C LEU A 50 7.97 -7.83 -3.17
N ASP A 51 8.89 -7.32 -2.37
CA ASP A 51 10.34 -7.48 -2.50
C ASP A 51 10.96 -8.57 -1.62
N LYS A 52 10.22 -9.08 -0.62
CA LYS A 52 10.75 -10.05 0.34
C LYS A 52 9.71 -11.03 0.85
N LYS A 53 10.19 -12.18 1.31
CA LYS A 53 9.39 -13.18 2.02
C LYS A 53 8.98 -12.66 3.39
N LEU A 54 7.74 -12.93 3.78
CA LEU A 54 7.22 -12.68 5.12
C LEU A 54 6.56 -13.95 5.65
N ILE A 55 5.23 -14.01 5.66
CA ILE A 55 4.47 -15.24 5.91
C ILE A 55 4.32 -15.99 4.59
N GLY A 56 3.97 -15.26 3.52
CA GLY A 56 3.96 -15.76 2.15
C GLY A 56 5.20 -15.34 1.34
N PRO A 57 5.31 -15.83 0.09
CA PRO A 57 6.36 -15.45 -0.86
C PRO A 57 6.38 -13.95 -1.15
N ALA A 58 7.52 -13.48 -1.66
CA ALA A 58 7.61 -12.21 -2.37
C ALA A 58 6.76 -12.28 -3.65
N LEU A 59 5.99 -11.23 -3.95
CA LEU A 59 5.06 -11.23 -5.09
C LEU A 59 5.62 -10.57 -6.36
N THR A 60 6.82 -9.98 -6.30
CA THR A 60 7.47 -9.46 -7.51
C THR A 60 7.69 -10.60 -8.51
N GLY A 61 7.23 -10.44 -9.75
CA GLY A 61 7.39 -11.42 -10.82
C GLY A 61 6.47 -12.65 -10.71
N VAL A 62 5.46 -12.63 -9.83
CA VAL A 62 4.51 -13.76 -9.68
C VAL A 62 3.72 -14.01 -10.98
N THR A 63 3.45 -12.94 -11.73
CA THR A 63 2.76 -12.93 -13.02
C THR A 63 3.57 -13.53 -14.15
N ASP A 64 4.90 -13.61 -14.01
CA ASP A 64 5.78 -14.26 -14.99
C ASP A 64 5.89 -15.77 -14.75
N LYS A 65 5.55 -16.22 -13.53
CA LYS A 65 5.70 -17.61 -13.09
C LYS A 65 4.45 -18.45 -13.33
N TYR A 66 3.26 -17.86 -13.19
CA TYR A 66 1.98 -18.56 -13.28
C TYR A 66 1.06 -17.88 -14.29
N SER A 67 0.17 -18.65 -14.91
CA SER A 67 -0.82 -18.09 -15.83
C SER A 67 -1.86 -17.25 -15.10
N GLU A 68 -2.50 -16.36 -15.85
CA GLU A 68 -3.58 -15.49 -15.35
C GLU A 68 -4.72 -16.30 -14.73
N GLU A 69 -5.17 -17.35 -15.42
CA GLU A 69 -6.27 -18.21 -14.96
C GLU A 69 -5.91 -18.95 -13.68
N TRP A 70 -4.65 -19.40 -13.58
CA TRP A 70 -4.15 -20.04 -12.38
C TRP A 70 -4.10 -19.06 -11.20
N LEU A 71 -3.62 -17.83 -11.43
CA LEU A 71 -3.56 -16.79 -10.40
C LEU A 71 -4.95 -16.37 -9.92
N LEU A 72 -5.92 -16.24 -10.82
CA LEU A 72 -7.32 -16.00 -10.47
C LEU A 72 -7.87 -17.10 -9.57
N ALA A 73 -7.69 -18.37 -9.95
CA ALA A 73 -8.16 -19.52 -9.17
C ALA A 73 -7.47 -19.59 -7.79
N TRP A 74 -6.15 -19.38 -7.75
CA TRP A 74 -5.36 -19.39 -6.53
C TRP A 74 -5.77 -18.28 -5.56
N ILE A 75 -5.89 -17.03 -6.04
CA ILE A 75 -6.24 -15.88 -5.21
C ILE A 75 -7.69 -15.99 -4.73
N ARG A 76 -8.61 -16.46 -5.58
CA ARG A 76 -10.01 -16.65 -5.20
C ARG A 76 -10.17 -17.73 -4.14
N ASN A 77 -9.59 -18.91 -4.36
CA ASN A 77 -9.68 -20.03 -3.44
C ASN A 77 -8.53 -21.07 -3.61
N ASN A 78 -7.37 -20.76 -3.02
CA ASN A 78 -6.22 -21.68 -3.01
C ASN A 78 -6.54 -23.06 -2.40
N ALA A 79 -7.47 -23.16 -1.44
CA ALA A 79 -7.79 -24.44 -0.81
C ALA A 79 -8.50 -25.39 -1.79
N GLU A 80 -9.41 -24.84 -2.60
CA GLU A 80 -10.09 -25.57 -3.65
C GLU A 80 -9.14 -25.96 -4.79
N LEU A 81 -8.23 -25.05 -5.17
CA LEU A 81 -7.21 -25.35 -6.18
C LEU A 81 -6.23 -26.45 -5.72
N ARG A 82 -5.91 -26.52 -4.43
CA ARG A 82 -5.14 -27.66 -3.89
C ARG A 82 -5.97 -28.94 -3.85
N ALA A 83 -7.24 -28.85 -3.50
CA ALA A 83 -8.14 -30.00 -3.45
C ALA A 83 -8.42 -30.61 -4.83
N SER A 84 -8.31 -29.82 -5.92
CA SER A 84 -8.42 -30.33 -7.29
C SER A 84 -7.20 -31.16 -7.73
N GLY A 85 -6.11 -31.16 -6.95
CA GLY A 85 -4.89 -31.92 -7.23
C GLY A 85 -3.83 -31.15 -8.02
N ASP A 86 -3.92 -29.82 -8.08
CA ASP A 86 -2.89 -28.98 -8.73
C ASP A 86 -1.53 -29.13 -8.03
N ALA A 87 -0.53 -29.59 -8.78
CA ALA A 87 0.78 -29.94 -8.22
C ALA A 87 1.54 -28.71 -7.72
N ASP A 88 1.43 -27.58 -8.41
CA ASP A 88 2.11 -26.33 -8.02
C ASP A 88 1.48 -25.77 -6.75
N ALA A 89 0.14 -25.78 -6.66
CA ALA A 89 -0.60 -25.34 -5.50
C ALA A 89 -0.26 -26.14 -4.23
N ILE A 90 -0.11 -27.46 -4.36
CA ILE A 90 0.30 -28.36 -3.28
C ILE A 90 1.76 -28.08 -2.87
N ALA A 91 2.67 -27.99 -3.86
CA ALA A 91 4.08 -27.74 -3.60
C ALA A 91 4.31 -26.41 -2.87
N ILE A 92 3.62 -25.33 -3.26
CA ILE A 92 3.68 -24.04 -2.56
C ILE A 92 3.18 -24.19 -1.13
N PHE A 93 2.08 -24.90 -0.90
CA PHE A 93 1.56 -25.06 0.47
C PHE A 93 2.54 -25.81 1.38
N GLU A 94 3.22 -26.84 0.86
CA GLU A 94 4.25 -27.58 1.58
C GLU A 94 5.51 -26.72 1.83
N GLU A 95 5.96 -25.96 0.83
CA GLU A 95 7.12 -25.05 0.94
C GLU A 95 6.92 -24.00 2.04
N TYR A 96 5.67 -23.57 2.27
CA TYR A 96 5.30 -22.60 3.29
C TYR A 96 4.74 -23.24 4.58
N ASN A 97 5.14 -24.50 4.87
CA ASN A 97 4.83 -25.25 6.10
C ASN A 97 3.32 -25.37 6.40
N GLY A 98 2.49 -25.43 5.37
CA GLY A 98 1.05 -25.53 5.51
C GLY A 98 0.37 -24.24 5.98
N SER A 99 1.02 -23.09 5.79
CA SER A 99 0.41 -21.79 6.07
C SER A 99 -0.85 -21.58 5.21
N VAL A 100 -1.99 -21.33 5.87
CA VAL A 100 -3.27 -21.16 5.17
C VAL A 100 -3.38 -19.73 4.66
N MET A 101 -3.54 -19.58 3.34
CA MET A 101 -3.95 -18.32 2.72
C MET A 101 -5.48 -18.23 2.73
N SER A 102 -6.02 -17.08 3.14
CA SER A 102 -7.47 -16.84 3.12
C SER A 102 -8.03 -16.94 1.71
N ALA A 103 -9.29 -17.37 1.58
CA ALA A 103 -10.04 -17.28 0.33
C ALA A 103 -10.62 -15.88 0.17
N PHE A 104 -10.68 -15.38 -1.07
CA PHE A 104 -11.17 -14.04 -1.39
C PHE A 104 -12.32 -14.10 -2.41
N PRO A 105 -13.44 -14.78 -2.11
CA PRO A 105 -14.57 -14.94 -3.04
C PRO A 105 -15.29 -13.61 -3.34
N SER A 106 -15.09 -12.59 -2.50
CA SER A 106 -15.68 -11.25 -2.68
C SER A 106 -14.92 -10.38 -3.68
N LEU A 107 -13.70 -10.75 -4.08
CA LEU A 107 -12.94 -10.01 -5.08
C LEU A 107 -13.43 -10.37 -6.49
N SER A 108 -13.76 -9.36 -7.27
CA SER A 108 -14.06 -9.52 -8.70
C SER A 108 -12.78 -9.90 -9.47
N ASP A 109 -12.92 -10.40 -10.69
CA ASP A 109 -11.76 -10.67 -11.56
C ASP A 109 -10.94 -9.39 -11.78
N GLN A 110 -11.62 -8.25 -11.97
CA GLN A 110 -10.97 -6.95 -12.12
C GLN A 110 -10.18 -6.53 -10.87
N ASP A 111 -10.73 -6.75 -9.67
CA ASP A 111 -10.01 -6.44 -8.42
C ASP A 111 -8.72 -7.27 -8.31
N ILE A 112 -8.76 -8.54 -8.74
CA ILE A 112 -7.59 -9.41 -8.75
C ILE A 112 -6.58 -8.94 -9.80
N PHE A 113 -7.02 -8.55 -10.99
CA PHE A 113 -6.15 -7.99 -12.02
C PHE A 113 -5.49 -6.69 -11.59
N ASP A 114 -6.23 -5.79 -10.94
CA ASP A 114 -5.68 -4.56 -10.38
C ASP A 114 -4.58 -4.89 -9.35
N ILE A 115 -4.83 -5.85 -8.45
CA ILE A 115 -3.82 -6.32 -7.47
C ILE A 115 -2.58 -6.89 -8.18
N LEU A 116 -2.77 -7.75 -9.19
CA LEU A 116 -1.67 -8.37 -9.94
C LEU A 116 -0.87 -7.32 -10.71
N GLN A 117 -1.54 -6.34 -11.32
CA GLN A 117 -0.89 -5.22 -11.98
C GLN A 117 -0.05 -4.38 -11.01
N TYR A 118 -0.53 -4.18 -9.78
CA TYR A 118 0.27 -3.57 -8.73
C TYR A 118 1.52 -4.40 -8.36
N THR A 119 1.47 -5.74 -8.43
CA THR A 119 2.67 -6.57 -8.19
C THR A 119 3.73 -6.45 -9.30
N ILE A 120 3.32 -6.10 -10.53
CA ILE A 120 4.21 -5.84 -11.67
C ILE A 120 4.84 -4.44 -11.56
N GLU A 121 4.01 -3.42 -11.33
CA GLU A 121 4.46 -2.02 -11.31
C GLU A 121 5.18 -1.66 -10.00
N GLY A 122 4.78 -2.30 -8.91
CA GLY A 122 5.25 -2.05 -7.56
C GLY A 122 4.91 -0.65 -7.05
N ASP A 123 5.69 -0.16 -6.09
CA ASP A 123 5.50 1.16 -5.48
C ASP A 123 5.88 2.35 -6.40
N LYS A 124 5.99 2.12 -7.73
CA LYS A 124 6.19 3.23 -8.68
C LYS A 124 5.07 4.24 -8.49
N LYS A 125 5.47 5.50 -8.21
CA LYS A 125 4.54 6.62 -8.02
C LYS A 125 3.63 6.69 -9.26
N PRO A 126 2.29 6.83 -9.10
CA PRO A 126 1.37 6.82 -10.23
C PRO A 126 1.84 7.82 -11.29
N ILE A 127 2.13 7.32 -12.49
CA ILE A 127 2.29 8.18 -13.65
C ILE A 127 0.87 8.46 -14.12
N PRO A 128 0.36 9.71 -14.03
CA PRO A 128 -0.94 10.03 -14.58
C PRO A 128 -0.95 9.71 -16.08
N PRO A 129 -2.11 9.33 -16.66
CA PRO A 129 -2.19 8.90 -18.04
C PRO A 129 -1.57 9.98 -18.94
N THR A 130 -0.59 9.56 -19.74
CA THR A 130 0.23 10.39 -20.61
C THR A 130 -0.63 11.07 -21.69
N GLY A 131 -1.03 12.32 -21.42
CA GLY A 131 -1.39 13.29 -22.44
C GLY A 131 -0.14 14.07 -22.85
N ASN A 132 0.29 13.89 -24.10
CA ASN A 132 1.29 14.63 -24.91
C ASN A 132 2.21 15.67 -24.25
N LEU A 133 3.50 15.52 -24.58
CA LEU A 133 4.59 16.49 -24.40
C LEU A 133 4.30 17.86 -25.04
N ALA A 134 4.38 18.93 -24.24
CA ALA A 134 5.13 20.16 -24.58
C ALA A 134 5.10 21.16 -23.41
N GLY A 135 6.27 21.66 -23.02
CA GLY A 135 6.42 22.95 -22.32
C GLY A 135 6.40 22.87 -20.79
N GLY A 136 7.55 23.17 -20.17
CA GLY A 136 7.70 23.25 -18.73
C GLY A 136 6.82 24.33 -18.10
N THR A 137 6.09 23.94 -17.07
CA THR A 137 5.68 24.79 -15.95
C THR A 137 5.56 23.86 -14.75
N THR A 138 6.27 24.18 -13.68
CA THR A 138 6.09 23.51 -12.38
C THR A 138 4.71 23.86 -11.86
N VAL A 139 3.70 23.06 -12.23
CA VAL A 139 2.41 23.08 -11.57
C VAL A 139 2.58 22.28 -10.30
N VAL A 140 2.57 22.98 -9.15
CA VAL A 140 2.39 22.35 -7.85
C VAL A 140 1.03 21.68 -7.90
N VAL A 141 1.01 20.38 -8.17
CA VAL A 141 -0.19 19.56 -7.99
C VAL A 141 -0.36 19.41 -6.49
N GLU A 142 -1.26 20.22 -5.91
CA GLU A 142 -1.79 20.00 -4.58
C GLU A 142 -2.49 18.62 -4.59
N GLY A 143 -1.73 17.60 -4.20
CA GLY A 143 -2.31 16.31 -3.87
C GLY A 143 -3.29 16.56 -2.74
N LYS A 144 -4.58 16.35 -2.98
CA LYS A 144 -5.57 16.36 -1.90
C LYS A 144 -5.10 15.38 -0.84
N ASN A 145 -4.70 15.93 0.31
CA ASN A 145 -4.14 15.20 1.42
C ASN A 145 -5.25 14.39 2.09
N TYR A 146 -5.54 13.20 1.57
CA TYR A 146 -6.47 12.27 2.22
C TYR A 146 -5.99 11.88 3.62
N ASP A 147 -4.68 11.92 3.88
CA ASP A 147 -4.10 11.74 5.21
C ASP A 147 -4.52 12.84 6.20
N SER A 148 -4.55 14.10 5.75
CA SER A 148 -5.05 15.23 6.54
C SER A 148 -6.57 15.16 6.74
N GLN A 149 -7.33 14.77 5.71
CA GLN A 149 -8.79 14.60 5.83
C GLN A 149 -9.18 13.44 6.76
N ILE A 150 -8.44 12.32 6.72
CA ILE A 150 -8.67 11.17 7.61
C ILE A 150 -8.30 11.53 9.05
N THR A 151 -7.19 12.23 9.29
CA THR A 151 -6.80 12.65 10.65
C THR A 151 -7.76 13.69 11.23
N ILE A 152 -8.23 14.65 10.42
CA ILE A 152 -9.27 15.60 10.83
C ILE A 152 -10.58 14.86 11.13
N GLY A 153 -10.99 13.92 10.27
CA GLY A 153 -12.19 13.10 10.47
C GLY A 153 -12.13 12.26 11.75
N LEU A 154 -11.01 11.58 11.99
CA LEU A 154 -10.77 10.80 13.21
C LEU A 154 -10.72 11.69 14.46
N GLY A 155 -10.11 12.87 14.36
CA GLY A 155 -10.08 13.87 15.44
C GLY A 155 -11.48 14.38 15.81
N ILE A 156 -12.31 14.70 14.82
CA ILE A 156 -13.71 15.11 15.03
C ILE A 156 -14.53 13.98 15.65
N LEU A 157 -14.35 12.75 15.17
CA LEU A 157 -15.03 11.56 15.72
C LEU A 157 -14.64 11.33 17.20
N LEU A 158 -13.35 11.43 17.51
CA LEU A 158 -12.86 11.28 18.88
C LEU A 158 -13.37 12.40 19.79
N LEU A 159 -13.39 13.65 19.32
CA LEU A 159 -13.94 14.79 20.05
C LEU A 159 -15.44 14.60 20.32
N LEU A 160 -16.21 14.18 19.32
CA LEU A 160 -17.64 13.84 19.48
C LEU A 160 -17.83 12.78 20.57
N MET A 161 -17.04 11.72 20.56
CA MET A 161 -17.09 10.69 21.60
C MET A 161 -16.82 11.25 23.00
N VAL A 162 -15.78 12.05 23.17
CA VAL A 162 -15.46 12.71 24.45
C VAL A 162 -16.59 13.67 24.87
N MET A 163 -17.19 14.40 23.94
CA MET A 163 -18.32 15.30 24.19
C MET A 163 -19.55 14.53 24.67
N LEU A 164 -19.90 13.40 24.05
CA LEU A 164 -21.03 12.57 24.48
C LEU A 164 -20.80 11.98 25.87
N LEU A 165 -19.59 11.46 26.14
CA LEU A 165 -19.24 10.92 27.44
C LEU A 165 -19.28 11.98 28.54
N THR A 166 -18.79 13.19 28.25
CA THR A 166 -18.81 14.31 29.21
C THR A 166 -20.23 14.82 29.45
N ARG A 167 -21.07 14.92 28.41
CA ARG A 167 -22.51 15.21 28.54
C ARG A 167 -23.18 14.17 29.44
N MET A 168 -23.00 12.89 29.16
CA MET A 168 -23.63 11.80 29.91
C MET A 168 -23.15 11.77 31.38
N LYS A 169 -21.84 11.92 31.62
CA LYS A 169 -21.22 12.01 32.96
C LYS A 169 -21.70 13.24 33.72
N ASN A 170 -21.82 14.39 33.06
CA ASN A 170 -22.30 15.62 33.70
C ASN A 170 -23.81 15.57 33.99
N THR A 171 -24.63 14.99 33.11
CA THR A 171 -26.05 14.74 33.39
C THR A 171 -26.24 13.83 34.60
N LEU A 172 -25.48 12.75 34.70
CA LEU A 172 -25.52 11.85 35.87
C LEU A 172 -25.08 12.56 37.16
N ARG A 173 -24.07 13.43 37.08
CA ARG A 173 -23.61 14.21 38.24
C ARG A 173 -24.63 15.27 38.71
N LEU A 174 -25.32 15.91 37.77
CA LEU A 174 -26.41 16.84 38.06
C LEU A 174 -27.56 16.14 38.81
N VAL A 175 -27.94 14.93 38.39
CA VAL A 175 -28.96 14.13 39.09
C VAL A 175 -28.50 13.70 40.48
N GLN A 176 -27.20 13.50 40.68
CA GLN A 176 -26.60 13.19 41.99
C GLN A 176 -26.39 14.44 42.88
N GLY A 177 -26.80 15.64 42.45
CA GLY A 177 -26.60 16.88 43.19
C GLY A 177 -25.13 17.30 43.34
N LYS A 178 -24.25 16.79 42.48
CA LYS A 178 -22.82 17.14 42.45
C LYS A 178 -22.54 18.12 41.33
N ASP A 179 -21.59 19.03 41.57
CA ASP A 179 -21.21 20.02 40.57
C ASP A 179 -20.69 19.33 39.28
N PRO A 180 -21.07 19.86 38.10
CA PRO A 180 -20.62 19.32 36.82
C PRO A 180 -19.11 19.51 36.67
N VAL A 181 -18.44 18.51 36.11
CA VAL A 181 -16.98 18.57 35.94
C VAL A 181 -16.65 19.24 34.61
N SER A 182 -15.82 20.28 34.67
CA SER A 182 -15.27 20.93 33.48
C SER A 182 -14.06 20.13 32.99
N ILE A 183 -13.97 19.95 31.66
CA ILE A 183 -12.84 19.23 31.03
C ILE A 183 -11.52 19.95 31.32
N LEU A 184 -11.54 21.28 31.47
CA LEU A 184 -10.36 22.09 31.73
C LEU A 184 -9.80 21.86 33.14
N ASP A 185 -10.67 21.67 34.14
CA ASP A 185 -10.24 21.38 35.52
C ASP A 185 -9.71 19.95 35.65
N GLU A 186 -10.34 18.98 34.97
CA GLU A 186 -9.91 17.58 34.95
C GLU A 186 -8.56 17.43 34.19
N ALA A 187 -8.38 18.15 33.08
CA ALA A 187 -7.11 18.22 32.36
C ALA A 187 -6.03 18.94 33.17
N GLY A 188 -6.35 20.07 33.80
CA GLY A 188 -5.40 20.85 34.60
C GLY A 188 -4.85 20.07 35.79
N TRP A 189 -5.70 19.32 36.51
CA TRP A 189 -5.27 18.42 37.58
C TRP A 189 -4.35 17.31 37.08
N PHE A 190 -4.66 16.72 35.92
CA PHE A 190 -3.84 15.66 35.32
C PHE A 190 -2.47 16.19 34.91
N TRP A 191 -2.41 17.33 34.20
CA TRP A 191 -1.16 17.99 33.82
C TRP A 191 -0.35 18.45 35.03
N GLY A 192 -1.01 18.97 36.06
CA GLY A 192 -0.37 19.33 37.32
C GLY A 192 0.29 18.14 37.99
N ARG A 193 -0.38 16.98 38.06
CA ARG A 193 0.18 15.74 38.62
C ARG A 193 1.33 15.19 37.78
N LEU A 194 1.20 15.28 36.47
CA LEU A 194 2.20 14.81 35.51
C LEU A 194 3.49 15.62 35.62
N ILE A 195 3.38 16.96 35.70
CA ILE A 195 4.51 17.88 35.84
C ILE A 195 5.09 17.87 37.27
N ASN A 196 4.30 17.61 38.31
CA ASN A 196 4.84 17.52 39.68
C ASN A 196 5.72 16.28 39.91
N ASN A 197 5.66 15.27 39.03
CA ASN A 197 6.47 14.08 39.16
C ASN A 197 7.89 14.33 38.60
N LYS A 198 8.87 14.47 39.49
CA LYS A 198 10.29 14.68 39.14
C LYS A 198 10.82 13.64 38.14
N GLY A 199 10.38 12.39 38.23
CA GLY A 199 10.78 11.33 37.28
C GLY A 199 10.24 11.58 35.88
N PHE A 200 8.95 11.93 35.78
CA PHE A 200 8.32 12.23 34.49
C PHE A 200 8.96 13.46 33.84
N VAL A 201 9.18 14.54 34.59
CA VAL A 201 9.78 15.77 34.06
C VAL A 201 11.20 15.52 33.54
N THR A 202 12.00 14.73 34.27
CA THR A 202 13.36 14.39 33.84
C THR A 202 13.35 13.62 32.52
N VAL A 203 12.52 12.58 32.43
CA VAL A 203 12.38 11.78 31.21
C VAL A 203 11.84 12.62 30.05
N ALA A 204 10.80 13.42 30.28
CA ALA A 204 10.23 14.30 29.26
C ALA A 204 11.27 15.29 28.73
N THR A 205 12.08 15.89 29.62
CA THR A 205 13.15 16.82 29.23
C THR A 205 14.22 16.12 28.37
N ILE A 206 14.62 14.90 28.72
CA ILE A 206 15.57 14.11 27.93
C ILE A 206 14.99 13.82 26.54
N VAL A 207 13.74 13.35 26.46
CA VAL A 207 13.07 13.03 25.19
C VAL A 207 12.96 14.27 24.30
N VAL A 208 12.55 15.41 24.86
CA VAL A 208 12.46 16.68 24.12
C VAL A 208 13.83 17.13 23.63
N THR A 209 14.87 16.98 24.44
CA THR A 209 16.25 17.33 24.06
C THR A 209 16.75 16.45 22.91
N ILE A 210 16.51 15.14 22.98
CA ILE A 210 16.88 14.20 21.90
C ILE A 210 16.10 14.53 20.62
N ALA A 211 14.80 14.79 20.71
CA ALA A 211 13.99 15.17 19.57
C ALA A 211 14.49 16.47 18.92
N PHE A 212 14.86 17.46 19.72
CA PHE A 212 15.43 18.73 19.24
C PHE A 212 16.80 18.53 18.57
N LEU A 213 17.68 17.73 19.16
CA LEU A 213 18.98 17.39 18.54
C LEU A 213 18.80 16.62 17.23
N ASN A 214 17.83 15.70 17.17
CA ASN A 214 17.50 14.98 15.94
C ASN A 214 16.96 15.94 14.87
N GLN A 215 16.07 16.86 15.24
CA GLN A 215 15.56 17.89 14.33
C GLN A 215 16.68 18.78 13.79
N LEU A 216 17.62 19.20 14.65
CA LEU A 216 18.80 19.97 14.25
C LEU A 216 19.73 19.18 13.32
N TYR A 217 19.94 17.89 13.59
CA TYR A 217 20.76 17.02 12.73
C TYR A 217 20.17 16.93 11.32
N TRP A 218 18.86 16.66 11.20
CA TRP A 218 18.17 16.66 9.91
C TRP A 218 18.22 18.02 9.21
N PHE A 219 18.08 19.11 9.96
CA PHE A 219 18.20 20.46 9.42
C PHE A 219 19.61 20.74 8.89
N MET A 220 20.66 20.36 9.63
CA MET A 220 22.05 20.59 9.26
C MET A 220 22.47 19.74 8.04
N MET A 221 22.06 18.47 7.99
CA MET A 221 22.26 17.59 6.81
C MET A 221 21.49 18.10 5.57
N GLY A 222 20.36 18.77 5.76
CA GLY A 222 19.59 19.38 4.67
C GLY A 222 20.25 20.61 4.02
N ILE A 223 21.18 21.26 4.73
CA ILE A 223 21.91 22.45 4.24
C ILE A 223 23.24 22.05 3.58
N GLY A 224 23.58 20.76 3.54
CA GLY A 224 24.74 20.24 2.80
C GLY A 224 26.09 20.42 3.52
N VAL A 225 26.10 20.46 4.85
CA VAL A 225 27.31 20.25 5.67
C VAL A 225 27.48 18.77 5.98
#